data_AF-A0A1H3EMX7-F1
#
_entry.id   AF-A0A1H3EMX7-F1
#
_cell.length_a   1.000
_cell.length_b   1.000
_cell.length_c   1.000
_cell.angle_alpha   90.00
_cell.angle_beta   90.00
_cell.angle_gamma   90.00
#
_symmetry.space_group_name_H-M   'P 1'
#
loop_
_entity.id
_entity.type
_entity.pdbx_description
1 polymer ?
#
loop_
_entity_poly.entity_id
_entity_poly.type
_entity_poly.pdbx_seq_one_letter_code
_entity_poly.pdbx_strand_id
1 'polypeptide(L)'
;KAHWLDAAAVGAIGSLVLATDRPLHIVAKGQGGRQKAVLDQFGYPKQHRSLKPLHGWRSGDIARCEGKTGRISPRVKGSFEMRPFDGGKPFSRPMRTFQPLHRNDGYDYGTTEKNT
;
A
#
# COMPACT_ATOMS: atom_id res chain seq x y z
N LYS A 1 12.97 -18.99 -1.60
CA LYS A 1 12.11 -19.79 -0.68
C LYS A 1 10.72 -19.17 -0.70
N ALA A 2 9.71 -19.83 -1.28
CA ALA A 2 8.35 -19.29 -1.27
C ALA A 2 7.69 -19.72 0.05
N HIS A 3 7.36 -18.77 0.92
CA HIS A 3 6.89 -19.06 2.29
C HIS A 3 5.57 -19.84 2.34
N TRP A 4 4.76 -19.80 1.28
CA TRP A 4 3.51 -20.56 1.18
C TRP A 4 3.72 -22.07 0.95
N LEU A 5 4.93 -22.48 0.51
CA LEU A 5 5.29 -23.89 0.28
C LEU A 5 5.78 -24.60 1.54
N ASP A 6 5.90 -23.92 2.67
CA ASP A 6 6.45 -24.53 3.90
C ASP A 6 5.55 -25.66 4.43
N ALA A 7 4.23 -25.53 4.25
CA ALA A 7 3.27 -26.60 4.56
C ALA A 7 3.39 -27.81 3.61
N ALA A 8 3.93 -27.61 2.40
CA ALA A 8 4.18 -28.69 1.44
C ALA A 8 5.51 -29.42 1.71
N ALA A 9 6.28 -29.02 2.75
CA ALA A 9 7.53 -29.68 3.12
C ALA A 9 7.32 -30.93 4.01
N VAL A 10 6.07 -31.35 4.24
CA VAL A 10 5.74 -32.54 5.04
C VAL A 10 5.79 -33.79 4.15
N GLY A 11 7.00 -34.30 3.89
CA GLY A 11 7.23 -35.54 3.14
C GLY A 11 7.43 -35.38 1.63
N ALA A 12 7.60 -36.50 0.93
CA ALA A 12 7.80 -36.51 -0.52
C ALA A 12 6.46 -36.36 -1.24
N ILE A 13 6.20 -35.19 -1.80
CA ILE A 13 4.98 -34.89 -2.56
C ILE A 13 5.35 -34.80 -4.06
N GLY A 14 4.65 -35.55 -4.91
CA GLY A 14 4.94 -35.62 -6.35
C GLY A 14 4.49 -34.39 -7.15
N SER A 15 3.44 -33.70 -6.71
CA SER A 15 2.96 -32.46 -7.32
C SER A 15 2.11 -31.64 -6.35
N LEU A 16 2.03 -30.32 -6.58
CA LEU A 16 1.19 -29.40 -5.81
C LEU A 16 0.30 -28.60 -6.76
N VAL A 17 -1.01 -28.69 -6.56
CA VAL A 17 -2.00 -27.99 -7.39
C VAL A 17 -2.60 -26.84 -6.59
N LEU A 18 -2.40 -25.62 -7.08
CA LEU A 18 -3.07 -24.44 -6.52
C LEU A 18 -4.53 -24.43 -6.97
N ALA A 19 -5.46 -24.45 -6.01
CA ALA A 19 -6.92 -24.49 -6.24
C ALA A 19 -7.52 -23.15 -6.73
N THR A 20 -6.72 -22.10 -6.85
CA THR A 20 -7.15 -20.79 -7.34
C THR A 20 -6.22 -20.29 -8.44
N ASP A 21 -6.81 -19.65 -9.45
CA ASP A 21 -6.07 -19.03 -10.55
C ASP A 21 -5.68 -17.58 -10.26
N ARG A 22 -6.18 -17.02 -9.16
CA ARG A 22 -5.88 -15.64 -8.71
C ARG A 22 -5.46 -15.63 -7.24
N PRO A 23 -4.27 -16.15 -6.90
CA PRO A 23 -3.76 -16.04 -5.55
C PRO A 23 -3.64 -14.57 -5.12
N LEU A 24 -4.02 -14.31 -3.86
CA LEU A 24 -3.76 -13.03 -3.21
C LEU A 24 -2.26 -12.90 -2.95
N HIS A 25 -1.64 -11.92 -3.60
CA HIS A 25 -0.24 -11.58 -3.42
C HIS A 25 -0.11 -10.48 -2.37
N ILE A 26 0.55 -10.82 -1.25
CA ILE A 26 0.78 -9.90 -0.13
C ILE A 26 2.29 -9.63 -0.03
N VAL A 27 2.68 -8.36 -0.04
CA VAL A 27 4.08 -7.95 0.10
C VAL A 27 4.24 -7.08 1.34
N ALA A 28 5.13 -7.47 2.26
CA ALA A 28 5.48 -6.62 3.38
C ALA A 28 6.27 -5.39 2.89
N LYS A 29 5.75 -4.19 3.15
CA LYS A 29 6.37 -2.88 2.83
C LYS A 29 6.81 -2.12 4.09
N GLY A 30 6.30 -2.50 5.27
CA GLY A 30 6.60 -1.85 6.55
C GLY A 30 5.68 -0.66 6.87
N GLN A 31 5.58 -0.31 8.15
CA GLN A 31 4.61 0.68 8.68
C GLN A 31 5.17 2.11 8.75
N GLY A 32 5.74 2.58 7.64
CA GLY A 32 6.33 3.92 7.53
C GLY A 32 7.85 3.96 7.75
N GLY A 33 8.43 5.15 7.56
CA GLY A 33 9.87 5.37 7.64
C GLY A 33 10.30 6.05 8.94
N ARG A 34 11.59 5.93 9.29
CA ARG A 34 12.21 6.67 10.42
C ARG A 34 12.73 8.06 10.01
N GLN A 35 12.64 8.40 8.73
CA GLN A 35 13.15 9.64 8.18
C GLN A 35 12.25 10.82 8.59
N LYS A 36 12.78 11.72 9.43
CA LYS A 36 12.08 12.91 9.96
C LYS A 36 12.28 14.17 9.13
N ALA A 37 13.18 14.15 8.15
CA ALA A 37 13.44 15.27 7.25
C ALA A 37 13.71 14.78 5.84
N VAL A 38 13.25 15.54 4.85
CA VAL A 38 13.73 15.43 3.46
C VAL A 38 15.11 16.07 3.44
N LEU A 39 16.12 15.30 3.04
CA LEU A 39 17.49 15.77 2.91
C LEU A 39 17.75 16.24 1.48
N ASP A 40 18.68 17.16 1.29
CA ASP A 40 19.24 17.46 -0.02
C ASP A 40 20.29 16.41 -0.44
N GLN A 41 20.92 16.62 -1.61
CA GLN A 41 21.96 15.73 -2.12
C GLN A 41 23.23 15.68 -1.25
N PHE A 42 23.42 16.64 -0.35
CA PHE A 42 24.56 16.75 0.55
C PHE A 42 24.24 16.28 1.99
N GLY A 43 23.00 15.87 2.25
CA GLY A 43 22.54 15.40 3.55
C GLY A 43 21.99 16.47 4.48
N TYR A 44 21.85 17.73 4.02
CA TYR A 44 21.28 18.80 4.84
C TYR A 44 19.75 18.74 4.87
N PRO A 45 19.10 19.02 6.02
CA PRO A 45 17.64 19.05 6.12
C PRO A 45 17.03 20.17 5.28
N LYS A 46 16.19 19.82 4.30
CA LYS A 46 15.43 20.78 3.47
C LYS A 46 14.01 21.00 3.97
N GLN A 47 13.36 19.95 4.47
CA GLN A 47 11.97 20.03 4.93
C GLN A 47 11.69 19.00 6.02
N HIS A 48 10.93 19.40 7.04
CA HIS A 48 10.43 18.47 8.06
C HIS A 48 9.40 17.49 7.47
N ARG A 49 9.59 16.20 7.71
CA ARG A 49 8.68 15.12 7.33
C ARG A 49 7.98 14.61 8.60
N SER A 50 6.77 15.10 8.85
CA SER A 50 5.96 14.62 9.96
C SER A 50 5.52 13.18 9.72
N LEU A 51 5.79 12.30 10.68
CA LEU A 51 5.28 10.92 10.71
C LEU A 51 3.92 10.83 11.41
N LYS A 52 3.42 11.96 11.95
CA LYS A 52 2.10 12.01 12.58
C LYS A 52 1.01 11.94 11.51
N PRO A 53 -0.12 11.26 11.78
CA PRO A 53 -1.28 11.31 10.90
C PRO A 53 -1.72 12.76 10.65
N LEU A 54 -2.10 13.06 9.41
CA LEU A 54 -2.68 14.35 9.03
C LEU A 54 -4.19 14.18 8.97
N HIS A 55 -4.91 14.96 9.79
CA HIS A 55 -6.38 14.89 9.89
C HIS A 55 -6.92 13.48 10.21
N GLY A 56 -6.14 12.65 10.93
CA GLY A 56 -6.50 11.26 11.21
C GLY A 56 -6.22 10.28 10.07
N TRP A 57 -5.48 10.68 9.04
CA TRP A 57 -5.08 9.86 7.89
C TRP A 57 -3.56 9.74 7.78
N ARG A 58 -3.08 8.63 7.23
CA ARG A 58 -1.65 8.40 6.95
C ARG A 58 -1.44 8.13 5.47
N SER A 59 -0.24 8.42 4.98
CA SER A 59 0.16 8.01 3.64
C SER A 59 0.12 6.48 3.54
N GLY A 60 -0.50 5.98 2.48
CA GLY A 60 -0.71 4.55 2.27
C GLY A 60 -2.03 4.01 2.81
N ASP A 61 -2.82 4.82 3.55
CA ASP A 61 -4.22 4.47 3.82
C ASP A 61 -4.97 4.24 2.50
N ILE A 62 -5.94 3.34 2.50
CA ILE A 62 -6.78 3.03 1.33
C ILE A 62 -8.14 3.67 1.54
N ALA A 63 -8.60 4.39 0.53
CA ALA A 63 -9.88 5.06 0.56
C ALA A 63 -10.63 4.87 -0.77
N ARG A 64 -11.93 5.12 -0.71
CA ARG A 64 -12.79 5.27 -1.88
C ARG A 64 -13.13 6.74 -2.10
N CYS A 65 -13.05 7.18 -3.34
CA CYS A 65 -13.45 8.52 -3.76
C CYS A 65 -13.96 8.46 -5.20
N GLU A 66 -15.14 9.02 -5.47
CA GLU A 66 -15.73 9.12 -6.82
C GLU A 66 -15.77 7.76 -7.55
N GLY A 67 -16.15 6.69 -6.84
CA GLY A 67 -16.23 5.33 -7.38
C GLY A 67 -14.88 4.60 -7.52
N LYS A 68 -13.75 5.29 -7.34
CA LYS A 68 -12.41 4.69 -7.43
C LYS A 68 -11.88 4.33 -6.05
N THR A 69 -11.13 3.23 -6.00
CA THR A 69 -10.45 2.77 -4.79
C THR A 69 -8.95 2.83 -4.99
N GLY A 70 -8.22 3.36 -4.01
CA GLY A 70 -6.79 3.53 -4.14
C GLY A 70 -6.11 3.98 -2.86
N ARG A 71 -4.78 4.08 -2.94
CA ARG A 71 -3.96 4.61 -1.85
C ARG A 71 -4.00 6.11 -1.82
N ILE A 72 -4.12 6.69 -0.64
CA ILE A 72 -4.09 8.14 -0.45
C ILE A 72 -2.74 8.62 0.07
N SER A 73 -2.43 9.86 -0.25
CA SER A 73 -1.33 10.65 0.29
C SER A 73 -1.92 11.95 0.85
N PRO A 74 -2.21 11.97 2.17
CA PRO A 74 -2.77 13.15 2.83
C PRO A 74 -1.83 14.35 2.76
N ARG A 75 -2.39 15.56 2.60
CA ARG A 75 -1.63 16.82 2.63
C ARG A 75 -2.12 17.73 3.76
N VAL A 76 -1.23 18.61 4.22
CA VAL A 76 -1.51 19.56 5.31
C VAL A 76 -2.67 20.50 4.97
N LYS A 77 -2.83 20.86 3.69
CA LYS A 77 -3.95 21.71 3.22
C LYS A 77 -5.33 21.04 3.29
N GLY A 78 -5.42 19.76 3.71
CA GLY A 78 -6.68 19.03 3.81
C GLY A 78 -7.20 18.45 2.48
N SER A 79 -6.40 18.52 1.41
CA SER A 79 -6.64 17.76 0.18
C SER A 79 -5.76 16.51 0.15
N PHE A 80 -6.30 15.41 -0.38
CA PHE A 80 -5.58 14.15 -0.51
C PHE A 80 -5.37 13.84 -1.99
N GLU A 81 -4.16 13.40 -2.32
CA GLU A 81 -3.89 12.77 -3.60
C GLU A 81 -4.18 11.28 -3.48
N MET A 82 -4.93 10.71 -4.42
CA MET A 82 -5.18 9.29 -4.52
C MET A 82 -4.52 8.71 -5.75
N ARG A 83 -3.88 7.55 -5.58
CA ARG A 83 -3.42 6.67 -6.64
C ARG A 83 -4.38 5.48 -6.75
N PRO A 84 -5.26 5.46 -7.76
CA PRO A 84 -6.18 4.36 -8.00
C PRO A 84 -5.48 3.02 -8.20
N PHE A 85 -6.10 1.92 -7.76
CA PHE A 85 -5.58 0.56 -8.02
C PHE A 85 -5.87 0.06 -9.44
N ASP A 86 -6.82 0.69 -10.14
CA ASP A 86 -7.17 0.38 -11.53
C ASP A 86 -6.11 0.87 -12.56
N GLY A 87 -4.97 1.40 -12.10
CA GLY A 87 -3.93 1.96 -12.95
C GLY A 87 -4.24 3.36 -13.50
N GLY A 88 -5.37 3.96 -13.10
CA GLY A 88 -5.74 5.31 -13.48
C GLY A 88 -4.76 6.39 -13.00
N LYS A 89 -4.80 7.55 -13.66
CA LYS A 89 -3.96 8.70 -13.28
C LYS A 89 -4.23 9.14 -11.84
N PRO A 90 -3.18 9.47 -11.05
CA PRO A 90 -3.37 10.05 -9.73
C PRO A 90 -4.14 11.36 -9.79
N PHE A 91 -5.00 11.61 -8.80
CA PHE A 91 -5.78 12.84 -8.73
C PHE A 91 -5.94 13.31 -7.29
N SER A 92 -6.22 14.61 -7.10
CA SER A 92 -6.38 15.21 -5.77
C SER A 92 -7.79 15.74 -5.55
N ARG A 93 -8.40 15.43 -4.40
CA ARG A 93 -9.72 15.94 -3.97
C ARG A 93 -9.67 16.38 -2.48
N PRO A 94 -10.64 17.17 -1.99
CA PRO A 94 -10.73 17.53 -0.57
C PRO A 94 -10.97 16.31 0.33
N MET A 95 -10.43 16.31 1.55
CA MET A 95 -10.55 15.19 2.51
C MET A 95 -11.99 14.64 2.66
N ARG A 96 -12.99 15.51 2.72
CA ARG A 96 -14.39 15.13 2.93
C ARG A 96 -14.97 14.19 1.87
N THR A 97 -14.35 14.12 0.68
CA THR A 97 -14.84 13.25 -0.40
C THR A 97 -14.32 11.82 -0.28
N PHE A 98 -13.39 11.55 0.65
CA PHE A 98 -12.78 10.25 0.84
C PHE A 98 -13.48 9.46 1.93
N GLN A 99 -13.80 8.21 1.62
CA GLN A 99 -14.33 7.24 2.57
C GLN A 99 -13.21 6.25 2.94
N PRO A 100 -12.85 6.10 4.23
CA PRO A 100 -11.79 5.18 4.65
C PRO A 100 -12.22 3.74 4.42
N LEU A 101 -11.33 2.93 3.82
CA LEU A 101 -11.55 1.49 3.63
C LEU A 101 -10.58 0.65 4.44
N HIS A 102 -9.29 1.02 4.42
CA HIS A 102 -8.25 0.28 5.12
C HIS A 102 -7.18 1.23 5.65
N ARG A 103 -6.66 0.96 6.84
CA ARG A 103 -5.53 1.69 7.40
C ARG A 103 -4.24 1.06 6.94
N ASN A 104 -3.21 1.88 6.73
CA ASN A 104 -1.90 1.36 6.37
C ASN A 104 -1.36 0.44 7.48
N ASP A 105 -1.38 -0.86 7.24
CA ASP A 105 -0.88 -1.92 8.10
C ASP A 105 0.54 -2.38 7.71
N GLY A 106 1.12 -1.76 6.69
CA GLY A 106 2.46 -2.06 6.21
C GLY A 106 2.52 -3.17 5.17
N TYR A 107 1.38 -3.63 4.66
CA TYR A 107 1.33 -4.59 3.56
C TYR A 107 0.83 -3.98 2.25
N ASP A 108 1.29 -4.58 1.16
CA ASP A 108 0.76 -4.35 -0.17
C ASP A 108 -0.09 -5.54 -0.58
N TYR A 109 -1.24 -5.26 -1.19
CA TYR A 109 -2.22 -6.26 -1.59
C TYR A 109 -2.42 -6.17 -3.08
N GLY A 110 -2.31 -7.30 -3.78
CA GLY A 110 -2.62 -7.42 -5.19
C GLY A 110 -3.03 -8.84 -5.54
N THR A 111 -3.54 -9.04 -6.74
CA THR A 111 -3.78 -10.38 -7.29
C THR A 111 -2.84 -10.57 -8.47
N THR A 112 -2.23 -11.75 -8.56
CA THR A 112 -1.48 -12.16 -9.74
C THR A 112 -2.23 -13.28 -10.43
N GLU A 113 -2.16 -13.37 -11.75
CA GLU A 113 -2.66 -14.53 -12.47
C GLU A 113 -1.68 -15.68 -12.30
N LYS A 114 -2.21 -16.89 -12.09
CA LYS A 114 -1.40 -18.11 -12.07
C LYS A 114 -0.75 -18.27 -13.45
N ASN A 115 0.57 -18.14 -13.52
CA ASN A 115 1.31 -18.53 -14.72
C ASN A 115 1.11 -20.04 -14.93
N THR A 116 0.41 -20.39 -16.00
CA THR A 116 0.20 -21.78 -16.46
C THR A 116 1.52 -22.40 -16.92
#